data_AF-A0A5C5AKL9-F1
#
_entry.id   AF-A0A5C5AKL9-F1
#
_cell.length_a   1.000
_cell.length_b   1.000
_cell.length_c   1.000
_cell.angle_alpha   90.00
_cell.angle_beta   90.00
_cell.angle_gamma   90.00
#
_symmetry.space_group_name_H-M   'P 1'
#
loop_
_entity.id
_entity.type
_entity.pdbx_description
1 polymer ?
#
loop_
_entity_poly.entity_id
_entity_poly.type
_entity_poly.pdbx_seq_one_letter_code
_entity_poly.pdbx_strand_id
1 'polypeptide(L)'
;MKITHEMYQNSMERLLELYDEYKEIAPDELYNHFKNSHYGVFEKDESFISLEHGSLIEKNLKSIPKVEVMYIFNDFYTSVIYNKDGSLSVHETLDTTEDGLSVIANVSDESGKIEFKVTIETTYN
;
A
#
# COMPACT_ATOMS: atom_id res chain seq x y z
N MET A 1 5.59 -8.28 -20.33
CA MET A 1 6.06 -7.20 -19.45
C MET A 1 6.80 -6.12 -20.24
N LYS A 2 6.22 -4.92 -20.36
CA LYS A 2 6.87 -3.76 -20.99
C LYS A 2 6.49 -2.51 -20.22
N ILE A 3 7.40 -2.01 -19.39
CA ILE A 3 7.24 -0.72 -18.72
C ILE A 3 7.67 0.39 -19.68
N THR A 4 6.76 1.32 -19.95
CA THR A 4 7.08 2.52 -20.73
C THR A 4 7.63 3.62 -19.82
N HIS A 5 8.31 4.60 -20.42
CA HIS A 5 8.76 5.77 -19.68
C HIS A 5 7.59 6.56 -19.08
N GLU A 6 6.47 6.65 -19.79
CA GLU A 6 5.24 7.30 -19.31
C GLU A 6 4.66 6.59 -18.08
N MET A 7 4.58 5.25 -18.10
CA MET A 7 4.13 4.47 -16.93
C MET A 7 5.04 4.71 -15.72
N TYR A 8 6.36 4.76 -15.93
CA TYR A 8 7.31 5.05 -14.87
C TYR A 8 7.10 6.45 -14.26
N GLN A 9 7.00 7.48 -15.09
CA GLN A 9 6.83 8.87 -14.61
C GLN A 9 5.48 9.04 -13.90
N ASN A 10 4.39 8.56 -14.49
CA ASN A 10 3.06 8.65 -13.89
C ASN A 10 2.99 7.93 -12.54
N SER A 11 3.60 6.74 -12.44
CA SER A 11 3.66 6.01 -11.16
C SER A 11 4.51 6.74 -10.13
N MET A 12 5.67 7.27 -10.53
CA MET A 12 6.52 8.06 -9.62
C MET A 12 5.79 9.28 -9.06
N GLU A 13 5.18 10.09 -9.92
CA GLU A 13 4.45 11.30 -9.51
C GLU A 13 3.28 10.95 -8.58
N ARG A 14 2.48 9.96 -8.98
CA ARG A 14 1.33 9.50 -8.21
C ARG A 14 1.72 8.93 -6.83
N LEU A 15 2.73 8.07 -6.79
CA LEU A 15 3.16 7.44 -5.53
C LEU A 15 3.81 8.45 -4.58
N LEU A 16 4.47 9.48 -5.10
CA LEU A 16 4.98 10.58 -4.28
C LEU A 16 3.84 11.42 -3.70
N GLU A 17 2.81 11.74 -4.50
CA GLU A 17 1.62 12.46 -4.02
C GLU A 17 0.90 11.68 -2.91
N LEU A 18 0.69 10.38 -3.11
CA LEU A 18 0.11 9.50 -2.08
C LEU A 18 1.02 9.38 -0.86
N TYR A 19 2.34 9.30 -1.04
CA TYR A 19 3.26 9.28 0.09
C TYR A 19 3.12 10.56 0.93
N ASP A 20 3.12 11.73 0.30
CA ASP A 20 3.00 13.02 1.00
C ASP A 20 1.65 13.12 1.73
N GLU A 21 0.54 12.71 1.10
CA GLU A 21 -0.78 12.69 1.72
C GLU A 21 -0.83 11.77 2.96
N TYR A 22 -0.35 10.54 2.83
CA TYR A 22 -0.46 9.55 3.89
C TYR A 22 0.60 9.74 4.99
N LYS A 23 1.74 10.37 4.70
CA LYS A 23 2.76 10.65 5.72
C LYS A 23 2.27 11.60 6.81
N GLU A 24 1.29 12.45 6.50
CA GLU A 24 0.67 13.37 7.46
C GLU A 24 -0.35 12.69 8.39
N ILE A 25 -0.77 11.46 8.08
CA ILE A 25 -1.81 10.74 8.81
C ILE A 25 -1.17 9.72 9.75
N ALA A 26 -1.53 9.76 11.04
CA ALA A 26 -1.08 8.72 11.96
C ALA A 26 -1.76 7.37 11.64
N PRO A 27 -1.06 6.22 11.70
CA PRO A 27 -1.63 4.92 11.35
C PRO A 27 -2.91 4.57 12.15
N ASP A 28 -2.95 4.95 13.43
CA ASP A 28 -4.12 4.76 14.28
C ASP A 28 -5.31 5.64 13.87
N GLU A 29 -5.04 6.88 13.47
CA GLU A 29 -6.06 7.81 12.98
C GLU A 29 -6.66 7.31 11.67
N LEU A 30 -5.83 6.82 10.74
CA LEU A 30 -6.29 6.26 9.47
C LEU A 30 -7.27 5.10 9.67
N TYR A 31 -6.90 4.14 10.53
CA TYR A 31 -7.77 3.00 10.82
C TYR A 31 -9.05 3.39 11.54
N ASN A 32 -8.96 4.28 12.53
CA ASN A 32 -10.14 4.76 13.25
C ASN A 32 -11.06 5.57 12.34
N HIS A 33 -10.52 6.31 11.37
CA HIS A 33 -11.29 7.01 10.36
C HIS A 33 -12.18 6.03 9.57
N PHE A 34 -11.59 4.96 9.04
CA PHE A 34 -12.34 3.95 8.29
C PHE A 34 -13.31 3.14 9.14
N LYS A 35 -12.88 2.73 10.35
CA LYS A 35 -13.71 1.99 11.31
C LYS A 35 -15.02 2.72 11.63
N ASN A 36 -14.95 4.04 11.79
CA ASN A 36 -16.09 4.87 12.16
C ASN A 36 -16.76 5.54 10.96
N SER A 37 -16.34 5.20 9.73
CA SER A 37 -16.88 5.81 8.53
C SER A 37 -18.30 5.37 8.24
N HIS A 38 -19.01 6.16 7.42
CA HIS A 38 -20.37 5.83 6.97
C HIS A 38 -20.37 4.89 5.75
N TYR A 39 -19.19 4.53 5.24
CA TYR A 39 -19.06 3.50 4.21
C TYR A 39 -19.33 2.13 4.84
N GLY A 40 -19.88 1.17 4.09
CA GLY A 40 -20.12 -0.14 4.67
C GLY A 40 -18.82 -0.79 5.13
N VAL A 41 -18.74 -1.01 6.44
CA VAL A 41 -17.60 -1.61 7.14
C VAL A 41 -17.95 -3.06 7.48
N PHE A 42 -17.12 -3.98 7.02
CA PHE A 42 -17.15 -5.37 7.45
C PHE A 42 -15.92 -5.65 8.32
N GLU A 43 -16.13 -5.75 9.63
CA GLU A 43 -15.10 -6.19 10.58
C GLU A 43 -15.08 -7.72 10.63
N LYS A 44 -13.95 -8.32 10.26
CA LYS A 44 -13.73 -9.77 10.44
C LYS A 44 -13.24 -10.08 11.85
N ASP A 45 -12.37 -9.21 12.37
CA ASP A 45 -11.82 -9.20 13.72
C ASP A 45 -11.34 -7.78 14.08
N GLU A 46 -10.80 -7.60 15.29
CA GLU A 46 -10.31 -6.29 15.79
C GLU A 46 -9.13 -5.71 14.98
N SER A 47 -8.56 -6.46 14.04
CA SER A 47 -7.43 -6.06 13.21
C SER A 47 -7.79 -5.83 11.75
N PHE A 48 -9.00 -6.15 11.29
CA PHE A 48 -9.34 -6.12 9.87
C PHE A 48 -10.67 -5.42 9.58
N ILE A 49 -10.65 -4.50 8.63
CA ILE A 49 -11.81 -3.80 8.10
C ILE A 49 -11.80 -3.93 6.58
N SER A 50 -12.86 -4.49 6.00
CA SER A 50 -13.16 -4.34 4.58
C SER A 50 -14.15 -3.20 4.36
N LEU A 51 -13.92 -2.41 3.33
CA LEU A 51 -14.79 -1.33 2.87
C LEU A 51 -15.65 -1.83 1.69
N GLU A 52 -16.83 -1.24 1.50
CA GLU A 52 -17.78 -1.60 0.43
C GLU A 52 -17.21 -1.57 -0.99
N HIS A 53 -16.16 -0.77 -1.23
CA HIS A 53 -15.48 -0.66 -2.53
C HIS A 53 -14.35 -1.69 -2.71
N GLY A 54 -14.32 -2.74 -1.88
CA GLY A 54 -13.30 -3.77 -1.92
C GLY A 54 -11.95 -3.34 -1.33
N SER A 55 -11.73 -2.06 -1.04
CA SER A 55 -10.55 -1.61 -0.30
C SER A 55 -10.56 -2.20 1.12
N LEU A 56 -9.37 -2.45 1.66
CA LEU A 56 -9.23 -3.11 2.96
C LEU A 56 -8.13 -2.46 3.77
N ILE A 57 -8.32 -2.40 5.08
CA ILE A 57 -7.31 -1.95 6.02
C ILE A 57 -7.12 -3.01 7.11
N GLU A 58 -5.86 -3.36 7.35
CA GLU A 58 -5.47 -4.38 8.29
C GLU A 58 -4.36 -3.88 9.21
N LYS A 59 -4.46 -4.18 10.50
CA LYS A 59 -3.48 -3.83 11.54
C LYS A 59 -2.77 -5.07 12.05
N ASN A 60 -1.51 -4.88 12.43
CA ASN A 60 -0.71 -5.90 13.13
C ASN A 60 -0.75 -7.26 12.43
N LEU A 61 -0.52 -7.27 11.11
CA LEU A 61 -0.51 -8.49 10.31
C LEU A 61 0.41 -9.54 10.93
N LYS A 62 -0.16 -10.65 11.38
CA LYS A 62 0.61 -11.76 11.96
C LYS A 62 1.58 -12.37 10.95
N SER A 63 1.20 -12.37 9.67
CA SER A 63 2.01 -12.86 8.55
C SER A 63 3.18 -11.93 8.21
N ILE A 64 3.07 -10.63 8.52
CA ILE A 64 4.12 -9.63 8.22
C ILE A 64 4.38 -8.80 9.49
N PRO A 65 5.17 -9.31 10.46
CA PRO A 65 5.28 -8.73 11.80
C PRO A 65 5.83 -7.29 11.86
N LYS A 66 6.49 -6.84 10.79
CA LYS A 66 7.07 -5.50 10.65
C LYS A 66 6.02 -4.44 10.32
N VAL A 67 4.89 -4.84 9.74
CA VAL A 67 3.80 -3.94 9.36
C VAL A 67 2.94 -3.64 10.58
N GLU A 68 2.69 -2.36 10.80
CA GLU A 68 1.77 -1.85 11.81
C GLU A 68 0.35 -1.74 11.23
N VAL A 69 0.23 -1.08 10.08
CA VAL A 69 -1.04 -0.88 9.36
C VAL A 69 -0.79 -1.00 7.87
N MET A 70 -1.65 -1.72 7.16
CA MET A 70 -1.65 -1.79 5.70
C MET A 70 -3.03 -1.42 5.19
N TYR A 71 -3.08 -0.50 4.25
CA TYR A 71 -4.28 -0.11 3.53
C TYR A 71 -4.13 -0.46 2.05
N ILE A 72 -5.04 -1.25 1.48
CA ILE A 72 -5.02 -1.65 0.07
C ILE A 72 -6.20 -1.03 -0.66
N PHE A 73 -5.89 -0.30 -1.72
CA PHE A 73 -6.83 0.21 -2.70
C PHE A 73 -7.02 -0.80 -3.81
N ASN A 74 -8.11 -1.57 -3.76
CA ASN A 74 -8.36 -2.62 -4.74
C ASN A 74 -8.55 -2.06 -6.17
N ASP A 75 -9.16 -0.89 -6.31
CA ASP A 75 -9.42 -0.27 -7.62
C ASP A 75 -8.12 0.16 -8.35
N PHE A 76 -7.01 0.26 -7.62
CA PHE A 76 -5.77 0.86 -8.12
C PHE A 76 -4.54 -0.02 -7.99
N TYR A 77 -4.69 -1.27 -7.53
CA TYR A 77 -3.56 -2.17 -7.21
C TYR A 77 -2.49 -1.47 -6.37
N THR A 78 -2.92 -0.56 -5.50
CA THR A 78 -2.05 0.31 -4.71
C THR A 78 -2.18 -0.06 -3.25
N SER A 79 -1.09 0.00 -2.50
CA SER A 79 -1.10 -0.22 -1.06
C SER A 79 -0.26 0.83 -0.35
N VAL A 80 -0.73 1.27 0.82
CA VAL A 80 -0.03 2.14 1.76
C VAL A 80 0.28 1.31 3.00
N ILE A 81 1.55 1.27 3.38
CA ILE A 81 2.07 0.39 4.42
C ILE A 81 2.82 1.22 5.44
N TYR A 82 2.30 1.27 6.66
CA TYR A 82 2.98 1.83 7.82
C TYR A 82 3.75 0.70 8.51
N ASN A 83 5.05 0.87 8.63
CA ASN A 83 5.92 -0.05 9.35
C ASN A 83 6.09 0.40 10.81
N LYS A 84 6.35 -0.56 11.70
CA LYS A 84 6.56 -0.32 13.14
C LYS A 84 7.81 0.49 13.48
N ASP A 85 8.72 0.68 12.52
CA ASP A 85 9.87 1.58 12.68
C ASP A 85 9.55 3.04 12.34
N GLY A 86 8.28 3.34 12.00
CA GLY A 86 7.80 4.68 11.64
C GLY A 86 7.97 5.02 10.16
N SER A 87 8.52 4.11 9.36
CA SER A 87 8.60 4.28 7.91
C SER A 87 7.24 4.06 7.24
N LEU A 88 7.07 4.70 6.09
CA LEU A 88 5.92 4.59 5.22
C LEU A 88 6.37 4.12 3.85
N SER A 89 5.66 3.12 3.31
CA SER A 89 5.89 2.61 1.97
C SER A 89 4.59 2.62 1.18
N VAL A 90 4.60 3.15 -0.05
CA VAL A 90 3.45 3.15 -0.95
C VAL A 90 3.82 2.40 -2.21
N HIS A 91 3.06 1.34 -2.53
CA HIS A 91 3.37 0.43 -3.65
C HIS A 91 2.25 0.43 -4.66
N GLU A 92 2.58 0.26 -5.94
CA GLU A 92 1.65 0.04 -7.04
C GLU A 92 2.14 -1.14 -7.90
N THR A 93 1.27 -2.11 -8.18
CA THR A 93 1.57 -3.16 -9.15
C THR A 93 1.30 -2.65 -10.56
N LEU A 94 2.36 -2.53 -11.38
CA LEU A 94 2.29 -1.97 -12.73
C LEU A 94 1.92 -2.98 -13.81
N ASP A 95 2.36 -4.23 -13.65
CA ASP A 95 2.12 -5.33 -14.58
C ASP A 95 2.34 -6.66 -13.84
N THR A 96 1.64 -7.71 -14.25
CA THR A 96 1.79 -9.07 -13.72
C THR A 96 1.77 -10.06 -14.86
N THR A 97 2.78 -10.94 -14.91
CA THR A 97 2.85 -12.01 -15.89
C THR A 97 1.99 -13.20 -15.47
N GLU A 98 1.59 -14.03 -16.44
CA GLU A 98 0.77 -15.24 -16.17
C GLU A 98 1.47 -16.25 -15.27
N ASP A 99 2.81 -16.29 -15.29
CA ASP A 99 3.64 -17.13 -14.44
C ASP A 99 3.92 -16.54 -13.04
N GLY A 100 3.30 -15.39 -12.71
CA GLY A 100 3.31 -14.83 -11.36
C GLY A 100 4.53 -13.96 -11.03
N LEU A 101 5.13 -13.30 -12.03
CA LEU A 101 6.07 -12.19 -11.79
C LEU A 101 5.30 -10.87 -11.83
N SER A 102 5.56 -10.00 -10.87
CA SER A 102 4.95 -8.66 -10.81
C SER A 102 6.01 -7.58 -10.93
N VAL A 103 5.74 -6.54 -11.70
CA VAL A 103 6.48 -5.28 -11.63
C VAL A 103 5.81 -4.39 -10.60
N ILE A 104 6.59 -3.95 -9.63
CA ILE A 104 6.08 -3.15 -8.52
C ILE A 104 6.85 -1.83 -8.51
N ALA A 105 6.13 -0.72 -8.54
CA ALA A 105 6.66 0.58 -8.20
C ALA A 105 6.45 0.85 -6.70
N ASN A 106 7.43 1.48 -6.07
CA ASN A 106 7.43 1.77 -4.64
C ASN A 106 8.02 3.16 -4.39
N VAL A 107 7.39 3.91 -3.47
CA VAL A 107 8.01 5.03 -2.75
C VAL A 107 8.13 4.62 -1.29
N SER A 108 9.30 4.81 -0.69
CA SER A 108 9.53 4.50 0.73
C SER A 108 10.60 5.38 1.35
N ASP A 109 10.49 5.60 2.67
CA ASP A 109 11.52 6.25 3.49
C ASP A 109 12.28 5.28 4.43
N GLU A 110 12.15 3.97 4.22
CA GLU A 110 12.82 2.92 5.03
C GLU A 110 14.35 3.08 5.12
N SER A 111 14.99 3.67 4.10
CA SER A 111 16.44 3.92 4.08
C SER A 111 16.86 5.22 4.81
N GLY A 112 15.91 5.95 5.38
CA GLY A 112 16.11 7.27 5.98
C GLY A 112 16.03 8.44 4.99
N LYS A 113 15.72 8.17 3.71
CA LYS A 113 15.42 9.15 2.66
C LYS A 113 14.25 8.64 1.81
N ILE A 114 13.46 9.57 1.26
CA ILE A 114 12.38 9.21 0.33
C ILE A 114 13.01 8.75 -0.98
N GLU A 115 12.72 7.51 -1.38
CA GLU A 115 13.26 6.88 -2.58
C GLU A 115 12.12 6.27 -3.41
N PHE A 116 12.15 6.52 -4.72
CA PHE A 116 11.32 5.81 -5.69
C PHE A 116 12.10 4.65 -6.32
N LYS A 117 11.50 3.46 -6.40
CA LYS A 117 12.09 2.25 -6.97
C LYS A 117 11.07 1.47 -7.79
N VAL A 118 11.57 0.74 -8.78
CA VAL A 118 10.79 -0.27 -9.51
C VAL A 118 11.49 -1.61 -9.35
N THR A 119 10.78 -2.59 -8.80
CA THR A 119 11.26 -3.95 -8.55
C THR A 119 10.46 -4.96 -9.38
N ILE A 120 11.05 -6.15 -9.57
CA ILE A 120 10.35 -7.30 -10.14
C ILE A 120 10.40 -8.40 -9.10
N GLU A 121 9.24 -8.88 -8.69
CA GLU A 121 9.07 -9.82 -7.58
C GLU A 121 8.15 -10.99 -7.98
N THR A 122 8.37 -12.16 -7.38
CA THR A 122 7.49 -13.32 -7.56
C THR A 122 6.30 -13.22 -6.61
N THR A 123 5.07 -13.32 -7.14
CA THR A 123 3.83 -13.26 -6.37
C THR A 123 3.57 -14.54 -5.55
N TYR A 124 4.29 -15.63 -5.85
CA TYR A 124 4.18 -16.92 -5.16
C TYR A 124 5.50 -17.26 -4.44
N ASN A 125 5.42 -17.49 -3.13
CA ASN A 125 6.44 -18.19 -2.33
C ASN A 125 5.89 -19.55 -1.88
#